data_AF-A0A9W8RKS9-F1
#
_entry.id   AF-A0A9W8RKS9-F1
#
_cell.length_a   1.000
_cell.length_b   1.000
_cell.length_c   1.000
_cell.angle_alpha   90.00
_cell.angle_beta   90.00
_cell.angle_gamma   90.00
#
_symmetry.space_group_name_H-M   'P 1'
#
loop_
_entity.id
_entity.type
_entity.pdbx_description
1 polymer ?
#
loop_
_entity_poly.entity_id
_entity_poly.type
_entity_poly.pdbx_seq_one_letter_code
_entity_poly.pdbx_strand_id
1 'polypeptide(L)'
;MHSFLVSLLMVAASGQHASCKTTRTFSLKTTYDSTNFFDQFNFRDAAYYDSIDPAYGGDPTNGSVNYLSKSNALSSGLAKTTNGQVYIGVDSTNKAKLRGSSKTIHGRDSVRLESKATWDSGILIADIEHMPGTACGVWPSLWSYNFDEDPVGEIDIIEGINDQSQNVVSLHTCGSCTFTKIGGLDERSNCNNGGTESDQCEDGEN
;
A
#
# COMPACT_ATOMS: atom_id res chain seq x y z
N MET A 1 20.98 -82.32 -22.73
CA MET A 1 19.83 -81.48 -23.09
C MET A 1 20.06 -80.13 -22.44
N HIS A 2 20.09 -79.09 -23.26
CA HIS A 2 20.32 -77.71 -22.85
C HIS A 2 19.09 -77.18 -22.12
N SER A 3 19.28 -76.44 -21.03
CA SER A 3 18.36 -75.37 -20.69
C SER A 3 19.11 -74.29 -19.91
N PHE A 4 19.29 -73.15 -20.56
CA PHE A 4 19.67 -71.89 -19.94
C PHE A 4 18.41 -71.31 -19.29
N LEU A 5 18.52 -70.87 -18.05
CA LEU A 5 17.57 -69.93 -17.47
C LEU A 5 18.34 -68.85 -16.71
N VAL A 6 18.35 -67.68 -17.33
CA VAL A 6 18.77 -66.39 -16.80
C VAL A 6 17.80 -66.02 -15.67
N SER A 7 18.31 -65.70 -14.49
CA SER A 7 17.52 -65.01 -13.47
C SER A 7 18.09 -63.62 -13.26
N LEU A 8 17.26 -62.66 -13.62
CA LEU A 8 17.43 -61.22 -13.67
C LEU A 8 17.66 -60.65 -12.27
N LEU A 9 18.76 -59.91 -12.08
CA LEU A 9 18.95 -59.05 -10.92
C LEU A 9 18.18 -57.74 -11.16
N MET A 10 16.99 -57.59 -10.57
CA MET A 10 16.32 -56.30 -10.52
C MET A 10 16.87 -55.50 -9.33
N VAL A 11 17.73 -54.52 -9.60
CA VAL A 11 17.96 -53.41 -8.67
C VAL A 11 16.84 -52.40 -8.92
N ALA A 12 15.76 -52.49 -8.15
CA ALA A 12 14.83 -51.37 -8.03
C ALA A 12 15.50 -50.32 -7.14
N ALA A 13 16.29 -49.43 -7.75
CA ALA A 13 16.66 -48.20 -7.10
C ALA A 13 15.38 -47.36 -7.01
N SER A 14 14.75 -47.36 -5.82
CA SER A 14 13.78 -46.33 -5.48
C SER A 14 14.52 -45.00 -5.48
N GLY A 15 14.49 -44.31 -6.62
CA GLY A 15 14.78 -42.89 -6.65
C GLY A 15 13.79 -42.24 -5.71
N GLN A 16 14.24 -41.91 -4.49
CA GLN A 16 13.54 -40.94 -3.69
C GLN A 16 13.52 -39.69 -4.54
N HIS A 17 12.34 -39.31 -5.02
CA HIS A 17 12.09 -37.97 -5.48
C HIS A 17 12.48 -37.07 -4.32
N ALA A 18 13.69 -36.53 -4.37
CA ALA A 18 14.07 -35.37 -3.60
C ALA A 18 13.11 -34.29 -4.07
N SER A 19 12.00 -34.14 -3.34
CA SER A 19 11.20 -32.92 -3.39
C SER A 19 12.17 -31.83 -2.99
N CYS A 20 12.71 -31.15 -3.99
CA CYS A 20 13.54 -29.98 -3.79
C CYS A 20 12.61 -28.98 -3.08
N LYS A 21 12.68 -28.93 -1.76
CA LYS A 21 12.14 -27.81 -0.99
C LYS A 21 12.97 -26.62 -1.44
N THR A 22 12.50 -25.93 -2.46
CA THR A 22 13.02 -24.63 -2.84
C THR A 22 12.78 -23.71 -1.65
N THR A 23 13.79 -23.55 -0.80
CA THR A 23 13.80 -22.55 0.26
C THR A 23 13.72 -21.20 -0.43
N ARG A 24 12.54 -20.58 -0.44
CA ARG A 24 12.40 -19.21 -0.91
C ARG A 24 13.13 -18.32 0.08
N THR A 25 14.26 -17.78 -0.38
CA THR A 25 15.11 -16.89 0.42
C THR A 25 14.80 -15.47 -0.03
N PHE A 26 14.52 -14.58 0.92
CA PHE A 26 14.40 -13.16 0.64
C PHE A 26 15.75 -12.49 0.84
N SER A 27 16.13 -11.63 -0.09
CA SER A 27 17.31 -10.76 0.03
C SER A 27 16.86 -9.32 0.11
N LEU A 28 17.49 -8.53 0.99
CA LEU A 28 17.23 -7.10 1.09
C LEU A 28 17.47 -6.43 -0.27
N LYS A 29 16.44 -5.76 -0.78
CA LYS A 29 16.53 -5.05 -2.07
C LYS A 29 16.87 -3.57 -1.87
N THR A 30 16.14 -2.90 -0.99
CA THR A 30 16.28 -1.47 -0.74
C THR A 30 16.06 -1.19 0.74
N THR A 31 16.81 -0.24 1.29
CA THR A 31 16.58 0.36 2.61
C THR A 31 16.20 1.82 2.43
N TYR A 32 15.10 2.21 3.05
CA TYR A 32 14.69 3.61 3.18
C TYR A 32 14.90 4.03 4.62
N ASP A 33 15.75 5.03 4.82
CA ASP A 33 16.07 5.58 6.14
C ASP A 33 16.20 7.10 6.07
N SER A 34 16.50 7.72 7.21
CA SER A 34 16.58 9.18 7.34
C SER A 34 17.57 9.87 6.38
N THR A 35 18.51 9.14 5.77
CA THR A 35 19.51 9.67 4.85
C THR A 35 19.02 9.77 3.41
N ASN A 36 18.01 8.99 3.03
CA ASN A 36 17.55 8.91 1.63
C ASN A 36 16.03 9.04 1.47
N PHE A 37 15.23 8.93 2.54
CA PHE A 37 13.78 8.77 2.46
C PHE A 37 13.12 9.84 1.58
N PHE A 38 13.31 11.13 1.89
CA PHE A 38 12.63 12.20 1.14
C PHE A 38 13.12 12.35 -0.31
N ASP A 39 14.23 11.73 -0.70
CA ASP A 39 14.72 11.72 -2.09
C ASP A 39 14.18 10.53 -2.88
N GLN A 40 13.73 9.48 -2.20
CA GLN A 40 13.19 8.27 -2.80
C GLN A 40 11.66 8.28 -2.95
N PHE A 41 11.00 9.31 -2.41
CA PHE A 41 9.55 9.48 -2.48
C PHE A 41 9.18 10.77 -3.21
N ASN A 42 8.08 10.72 -3.95
CA ASN A 42 7.43 11.86 -4.55
C ASN A 42 6.47 12.47 -3.52
N PHE A 43 6.58 13.78 -3.29
CA PHE A 43 5.58 14.53 -2.53
C PHE A 43 4.46 14.91 -3.48
N ARG A 44 3.28 14.34 -3.26
CA ARG A 44 2.10 14.59 -4.08
C ARG A 44 1.35 15.76 -3.50
N ASP A 45 1.22 16.85 -4.27
CA ASP A 45 0.35 17.99 -3.98
C ASP A 45 -1.01 17.89 -4.70
N ALA A 46 -1.14 16.91 -5.60
CA ALA A 46 -2.38 16.31 -6.07
C ALA A 46 -2.12 14.80 -6.23
N ALA A 47 -3.09 13.98 -5.86
CA ALA A 47 -3.05 12.57 -6.19
C ALA A 47 -3.65 12.39 -7.58
N TYR A 48 -2.80 12.05 -8.53
CA TYR A 48 -3.21 11.75 -9.89
C TYR A 48 -3.59 10.28 -9.94
N TYR A 49 -4.83 10.01 -10.34
CA TYR A 49 -5.08 8.85 -11.17
C TYR A 49 -5.00 9.36 -12.61
N ASP A 50 -3.81 9.25 -13.23
CA ASP A 50 -3.53 9.84 -14.55
C ASP A 50 -4.48 9.27 -15.63
N SER A 51 -5.02 8.06 -15.42
CA SER A 51 -5.96 7.41 -16.33
C SER A 51 -7.43 7.70 -16.03
N ILE A 52 -7.78 8.08 -14.80
CA ILE A 52 -9.17 8.18 -14.33
C ILE A 52 -9.67 9.64 -14.37
N ASP A 53 -8.85 10.62 -13.97
CA ASP A 53 -9.17 12.05 -14.14
C ASP A 53 -7.91 12.94 -14.06
N PRO A 54 -7.31 13.33 -15.20
CA PRO A 54 -6.16 14.25 -15.24
C PRO A 54 -6.46 15.66 -14.70
N ALA A 55 -7.74 16.02 -14.56
CA ALA A 55 -8.17 17.30 -14.01
C ALA A 55 -8.43 17.24 -12.49
N TYR A 56 -8.27 16.06 -11.87
CA TYR A 56 -8.42 15.89 -10.44
C TYR A 56 -7.28 16.60 -9.71
N GLY A 57 -7.62 17.68 -9.01
CA GLY A 57 -6.70 18.37 -8.11
C GLY A 57 -7.20 18.19 -6.69
N GLY A 58 -6.45 17.52 -5.83
CA GLY A 58 -6.82 17.33 -4.43
C GLY A 58 -6.52 15.92 -3.91
N ASP A 59 -7.21 15.56 -2.83
CA ASP A 59 -7.17 14.26 -2.18
C ASP A 59 -8.22 13.33 -2.80
N PRO A 60 -7.87 12.14 -3.36
CA PRO A 60 -8.79 11.28 -4.11
C PRO A 60 -10.00 10.82 -3.32
N THR A 61 -9.86 10.74 -1.99
CA THR A 61 -10.92 10.36 -1.06
C THR A 61 -11.76 11.56 -0.62
N ASN A 62 -11.58 12.72 -1.29
CA ASN A 62 -12.27 13.97 -1.03
C ASN A 62 -12.09 14.49 0.42
N GLY A 63 -10.97 14.17 1.07
CA GLY A 63 -10.66 14.60 2.42
C GLY A 63 -10.44 16.11 2.55
N SER A 64 -10.60 16.61 3.77
CA SER A 64 -10.31 18.02 4.13
C SER A 64 -8.81 18.21 4.37
N VAL A 65 -8.01 18.09 3.30
CA VAL A 65 -6.54 18.09 3.37
C VAL A 65 -5.89 18.88 2.22
N ASN A 66 -4.83 19.61 2.57
CA ASN A 66 -3.98 20.33 1.64
C ASN A 66 -2.61 19.66 1.63
N TYR A 67 -2.36 18.81 0.63
CA TYR A 67 -1.07 18.16 0.52
C TYR A 67 0.01 19.12 0.02
N LEU A 68 1.07 19.26 0.82
CA LEU A 68 2.15 20.17 0.51
C LEU A 68 3.18 19.55 -0.43
N SER A 69 3.69 20.37 -1.35
CA SER A 69 4.91 20.06 -2.10
C SER A 69 6.09 19.83 -1.16
N LYS A 70 7.13 19.11 -1.63
CA LYS A 70 8.34 18.81 -0.84
C LYS A 70 8.95 20.06 -0.21
N SER A 71 9.12 21.13 -0.98
CA SER A 71 9.71 22.39 -0.47
C SER A 71 8.88 22.98 0.66
N ASN A 72 7.54 23.03 0.49
CA ASN A 72 6.65 23.59 1.49
C ASN A 72 6.65 22.73 2.76
N ALA A 73 6.54 21.40 2.62
CA ALA A 73 6.55 20.45 3.74
C ALA A 73 7.85 20.50 4.56
N LEU A 74 9.01 20.61 3.88
CA LEU A 74 10.30 20.76 4.55
C LEU A 74 10.38 22.11 5.29
N SER A 75 9.96 23.20 4.63
CA SER A 75 10.02 24.55 5.22
C SER A 75 9.07 24.76 6.40
N SER A 76 7.91 24.10 6.40
CA SER A 76 6.93 24.13 7.48
C SER A 76 7.25 23.12 8.59
N GLY A 77 8.22 22.23 8.37
CA GLY A 77 8.62 21.19 9.32
C GLY A 77 7.65 20.02 9.42
N LEU A 78 6.71 19.89 8.47
CA LEU A 78 5.81 18.73 8.35
C LEU A 78 6.52 17.49 7.78
N ALA A 79 7.59 17.69 7.03
CA ALA A 79 8.55 16.64 6.70
C ALA A 79 9.93 17.06 7.19
N LYS A 80 10.61 16.23 7.98
CA LYS A 80 11.98 16.51 8.46
C LYS A 80 12.66 15.25 8.96
N THR A 81 13.98 15.30 9.07
CA THR A 81 14.74 14.31 9.82
C THR A 81 14.98 14.83 11.23
N THR A 82 14.69 14.02 12.25
CA THR A 82 14.94 14.34 13.65
C THR A 82 15.48 13.11 14.36
N ASN A 83 16.56 13.25 15.15
CA ASN A 83 17.18 12.15 15.88
C ASN A 83 17.51 10.89 15.04
N GLY A 84 17.87 11.08 13.76
CA GLY A 84 18.16 9.96 12.85
C GLY A 84 16.92 9.23 12.31
N GLN A 85 15.73 9.79 12.51
CA GLN A 85 14.45 9.23 12.06
C GLN A 85 13.75 10.18 11.11
N VAL A 86 12.91 9.60 10.25
CA VAL A 86 12.02 10.33 9.36
C VAL A 86 10.79 10.78 10.16
N TYR A 87 10.50 12.08 10.14
CA TYR A 87 9.26 12.63 10.67
C TYR A 87 8.38 13.11 9.53
N ILE A 88 7.14 12.65 9.55
CA ILE A 88 6.06 13.05 8.65
C ILE A 88 4.85 13.41 9.53
N GLY A 89 4.29 14.60 9.32
CA GLY A 89 3.21 15.11 10.15
C GLY A 89 2.25 16.03 9.42
N VAL A 90 1.38 16.65 10.21
CA VAL A 90 0.32 17.57 9.78
C VAL A 90 0.43 18.90 10.52
N ASP A 91 -0.15 19.96 9.98
CA ASP A 91 -0.21 21.23 10.70
C ASP A 91 -1.13 21.11 11.93
N SER A 92 -0.51 21.07 13.10
CA SER A 92 -1.18 21.02 14.41
C SER A 92 -1.23 22.38 15.11
N THR A 93 -0.78 23.45 14.46
CA THR A 93 -0.61 24.78 15.08
C THR A 93 -1.62 25.79 14.57
N ASN A 94 -1.84 25.83 13.25
CA ASN A 94 -2.71 26.84 12.66
C ASN A 94 -4.15 26.34 12.52
N LYS A 95 -5.09 27.30 12.49
CA LYS A 95 -6.44 27.01 12.04
C LYS A 95 -6.39 26.64 10.56
N ALA A 96 -6.94 25.47 10.22
CA ALA A 96 -7.11 25.07 8.84
C ALA A 96 -7.88 26.18 8.09
N LYS A 97 -7.38 26.55 6.91
CA LYS A 97 -8.01 27.60 6.12
C LYS A 97 -9.25 27.00 5.45
N LEU A 98 -10.44 27.40 5.92
CA LEU A 98 -11.65 27.21 5.14
C LEU A 98 -11.51 28.00 3.85
N ARG A 99 -11.69 27.36 2.70
CA ARG A 99 -11.80 28.09 1.43
C ARG A 99 -12.98 27.54 0.65
N GLY A 100 -13.85 28.45 0.20
CA GLY A 100 -15.02 28.12 -0.62
C GLY A 100 -14.64 27.58 -2.00
N SER A 101 -15.57 26.85 -2.62
CA SER A 101 -15.70 26.28 -4.00
C SER A 101 -14.47 25.95 -4.87
N SER A 102 -13.23 26.09 -4.40
CA SER A 102 -12.01 25.88 -5.18
C SER A 102 -11.57 24.42 -5.05
N LYS A 103 -11.80 23.66 -6.12
CA LYS A 103 -11.57 22.21 -6.20
C LYS A 103 -10.17 21.74 -5.82
N THR A 104 -9.15 22.58 -5.85
CA THR A 104 -7.73 22.14 -5.84
C THR A 104 -7.03 22.13 -4.48
N ILE A 105 -7.55 22.81 -3.45
CA ILE A 105 -6.87 22.95 -2.15
C ILE A 105 -7.91 23.09 -1.03
N HIS A 106 -8.04 22.09 -0.17
CA HIS A 106 -9.02 22.08 0.93
C HIS A 106 -8.34 21.81 2.28
N GLY A 107 -8.87 22.30 3.39
CA GLY A 107 -8.54 21.76 4.72
C GLY A 107 -7.11 21.96 5.27
N ARG A 108 -6.64 20.97 6.04
CA ARG A 108 -5.43 21.06 6.88
C ARG A 108 -4.18 20.65 6.11
N ASP A 109 -3.09 21.39 6.28
CA ASP A 109 -1.81 21.04 5.66
C ASP A 109 -1.30 19.67 6.14
N SER A 110 -0.97 18.81 5.19
CA SER A 110 -0.45 17.45 5.39
C SER A 110 0.50 17.09 4.25
N VAL A 111 0.97 15.85 4.19
CA VAL A 111 1.76 15.33 3.07
C VAL A 111 1.27 13.95 2.64
N ARG A 112 1.34 13.68 1.34
CA ARG A 112 1.19 12.37 0.72
C ARG A 112 2.49 12.01 0.02
N LEU A 113 3.05 10.85 0.36
CA LEU A 113 4.34 10.38 -0.15
C LEU A 113 4.14 9.07 -0.89
N GLU A 114 4.62 9.03 -2.14
CA GLU A 114 4.59 7.81 -2.96
C GLU A 114 6.02 7.43 -3.35
N SER A 115 6.38 6.15 -3.20
CA SER A 115 7.72 5.71 -3.55
C SER A 115 7.96 5.87 -5.05
N LYS A 116 9.19 6.25 -5.43
CA LYS A 116 9.61 6.29 -6.83
C LYS A 116 9.81 4.90 -7.42
N ALA A 117 10.13 3.93 -6.58
CA ALA A 117 10.24 2.53 -6.97
C ALA A 117 8.88 1.84 -6.82
N THR A 118 8.64 0.86 -7.70
CA THR A 118 7.51 -0.06 -7.66
C THR A 118 8.02 -1.50 -7.52
N TRP A 119 7.17 -2.38 -7.00
CA TRP A 119 7.48 -3.79 -6.77
C TRP A 119 6.27 -4.65 -7.11
N ASP A 120 6.53 -5.81 -7.73
CA ASP A 120 5.49 -6.79 -8.10
C ASP A 120 5.28 -7.86 -7.02
N SER A 121 6.30 -8.11 -6.21
CA SER A 121 6.33 -9.16 -5.21
C SER A 121 7.46 -8.93 -4.20
N GLY A 122 7.27 -9.41 -2.97
CA GLY A 122 8.31 -9.33 -1.95
C GLY A 122 7.76 -9.29 -0.54
N ILE A 123 8.59 -8.78 0.37
CA ILE A 123 8.22 -8.46 1.74
C ILE A 123 8.53 -6.99 1.95
N LEU A 124 7.50 -6.22 2.33
CA LEU A 124 7.67 -4.88 2.86
C LEU A 124 7.77 -4.96 4.39
N ILE A 125 8.79 -4.32 4.95
CA ILE A 125 8.96 -4.18 6.41
C ILE A 125 9.08 -2.70 6.71
N ALA A 126 8.17 -2.19 7.54
CA ALA A 126 8.21 -0.84 8.07
C ALA A 126 8.37 -0.91 9.59
N ASP A 127 9.44 -0.31 10.11
CA ASP A 127 9.64 -0.09 11.54
C ASP A 127 9.20 1.34 11.88
N ILE A 128 8.07 1.46 12.58
CA ILE A 128 7.37 2.72 12.82
C ILE A 128 7.30 2.95 14.32
N GLU A 129 8.03 3.94 14.83
CA GLU A 129 8.00 4.31 16.24
C GLU A 129 6.66 4.96 16.64
N HIS A 130 6.08 5.76 15.73
CA HIS A 130 4.84 6.49 15.99
C HIS A 130 4.07 6.69 14.68
N MET A 131 2.74 6.58 14.75
CA MET A 131 1.81 6.87 13.66
C MET A 131 0.82 7.97 14.08
N PRO A 132 0.12 8.67 13.16
CA PRO A 132 -0.92 9.62 13.56
C PRO A 132 -1.90 8.97 14.53
N GLY A 133 -2.17 9.66 15.65
CA GLY A 133 -3.00 9.12 16.72
C GLY A 133 -4.50 9.10 16.37
N THR A 134 -5.28 8.39 17.20
CA THR A 134 -6.74 8.34 17.10
C THR A 134 -7.36 9.70 17.44
N ALA A 135 -7.94 10.36 16.45
CA ALA A 135 -8.58 11.66 16.62
C ALA A 135 -9.64 11.90 15.53
N CYS A 136 -10.71 12.60 15.89
CA CYS A 136 -11.79 12.93 14.96
C CYS A 136 -11.25 13.65 13.70
N GLY A 137 -11.66 13.17 12.53
CA GLY A 137 -11.28 13.73 11.23
C GLY A 137 -9.87 13.35 10.74
N VAL A 138 -9.17 12.45 11.43
CA VAL A 138 -7.89 11.89 10.97
C VAL A 138 -8.16 10.58 10.23
N TRP A 139 -7.50 10.40 9.08
CA TRP A 139 -7.45 9.16 8.31
C TRP A 139 -6.00 8.94 7.86
N PRO A 140 -5.14 8.29 8.68
CA PRO A 140 -3.79 7.95 8.25
C PRO A 140 -3.78 6.63 7.48
N SER A 141 -2.88 6.52 6.49
CA SER A 141 -2.66 5.27 5.77
C SER A 141 -1.18 5.00 5.47
N LEU A 142 -0.81 3.72 5.57
CA LEU A 142 0.35 3.11 4.90
C LEU A 142 -0.19 2.01 4.01
N TRP A 143 -0.08 2.19 2.71
CA TRP A 143 -0.74 1.36 1.73
C TRP A 143 0.12 1.24 0.48
N SER A 144 -0.27 0.34 -0.42
CA SER A 144 0.35 0.15 -1.73
C SER A 144 -0.73 -0.04 -2.77
N TYR A 145 -0.48 0.41 -3.99
CA TYR A 145 -1.41 0.24 -5.10
C TYR A 145 -0.70 -0.04 -6.42
N ASN A 146 -1.45 -0.51 -7.41
CA ASN A 146 -0.97 -0.63 -8.77
C ASN A 146 -0.78 0.75 -9.38
N PHE A 147 0.48 1.16 -9.53
CA PHE A 147 0.84 2.46 -10.10
C PHE A 147 0.44 2.61 -11.58
N ASP A 148 0.25 1.50 -12.29
CA ASP A 148 -0.28 1.51 -13.66
C ASP A 148 -1.80 1.72 -13.71
N GLU A 149 -2.47 1.72 -12.55
CA GLU A 149 -3.91 1.96 -12.34
C GLU A 149 -4.86 0.91 -12.99
N ASP A 150 -4.36 0.09 -13.91
CA ASP A 150 -5.06 -1.01 -14.57
C ASP A 150 -4.24 -2.32 -14.52
N PRO A 151 -4.77 -3.42 -13.96
CA PRO A 151 -6.02 -3.50 -13.22
C PRO A 151 -5.90 -2.78 -11.87
N VAL A 152 -7.03 -2.32 -11.32
CA VAL A 152 -7.06 -1.76 -9.95
C VAL A 152 -6.57 -2.83 -8.97
N GLY A 153 -5.64 -2.43 -8.11
CA GLY A 153 -5.12 -3.24 -7.02
C GLY A 153 -4.59 -2.36 -5.90
N GLU A 154 -5.03 -2.61 -4.67
CA GLU A 154 -4.66 -1.86 -3.47
C GLU A 154 -4.52 -2.80 -2.27
N ILE A 155 -3.58 -2.49 -1.40
CA ILE A 155 -3.37 -3.16 -0.11
C ILE A 155 -3.17 -2.09 0.96
N ASP A 156 -4.12 -1.99 1.88
CA ASP A 156 -4.05 -1.10 3.03
C ASP A 156 -3.43 -1.85 4.20
N ILE A 157 -2.18 -1.51 4.53
CA ILE A 157 -1.38 -2.24 5.51
C ILE A 157 -1.61 -1.66 6.91
N ILE A 158 -1.65 -0.34 6.99
CA ILE A 158 -2.07 0.40 8.17
C ILE A 158 -3.13 1.40 7.73
N GLU A 159 -4.34 1.27 8.23
CA GLU A 159 -5.42 2.21 7.96
C GLU A 159 -6.43 2.26 9.11
N GLY A 160 -6.97 3.45 9.34
CA GLY A 160 -8.10 3.66 10.22
C GLY A 160 -8.65 5.07 10.07
N ILE A 161 -9.86 5.29 10.51
CA ILE A 161 -10.52 6.60 10.48
C ILE A 161 -10.95 7.01 11.89
N ASN A 162 -10.89 8.32 12.15
CA ASN A 162 -11.37 8.93 13.38
C ASN A 162 -10.75 8.32 14.65
N ASP A 163 -11.59 7.75 15.50
CA ASP A 163 -11.27 7.19 16.81
C ASP A 163 -11.11 5.65 16.78
N GLN A 164 -10.99 5.05 15.59
CA GLN A 164 -10.69 3.63 15.46
C GLN A 164 -9.36 3.30 16.14
N SER A 165 -9.44 2.40 17.12
CA SER A 165 -8.29 2.02 17.97
C SER A 165 -7.56 0.77 17.48
N GLN A 166 -8.06 0.13 16.43
CA GLN A 166 -7.48 -1.07 15.85
C GLN A 166 -7.31 -0.89 14.34
N ASN A 167 -6.22 -1.43 13.83
CA ASN A 167 -5.88 -1.37 12.41
C ASN A 167 -6.84 -2.23 11.58
N VAL A 168 -7.35 -1.69 10.48
CA VAL A 168 -8.09 -2.44 9.46
C VAL A 168 -7.15 -2.69 8.29
N VAL A 169 -6.91 -3.96 7.97
CA VAL A 169 -6.12 -4.36 6.79
C VAL A 169 -7.11 -4.71 5.69
N SER A 170 -7.05 -3.98 4.59
CA SER A 170 -8.01 -4.04 3.50
C SER A 170 -7.32 -4.39 2.17
N LEU A 171 -8.07 -5.05 1.27
CA LEU A 171 -7.68 -5.24 -0.12
C LEU A 171 -8.75 -4.63 -1.03
N HIS A 172 -8.30 -3.99 -2.11
CA HIS A 172 -9.17 -3.47 -3.16
C HIS A 172 -8.67 -3.96 -4.52
N THR A 173 -9.59 -4.44 -5.35
CA THR A 173 -9.27 -5.04 -6.66
C THR A 173 -10.37 -4.73 -7.66
N CYS A 174 -10.04 -4.86 -8.95
CA CYS A 174 -11.05 -5.03 -9.99
C CYS A 174 -11.22 -6.51 -10.35
N GLY A 175 -12.39 -7.09 -10.08
CA GLY A 175 -12.73 -8.48 -10.41
C GLY A 175 -12.90 -9.41 -9.20
N SER A 176 -12.89 -10.72 -9.44
CA SER A 176 -13.20 -11.72 -8.41
C SER A 176 -12.12 -11.81 -7.33
N CYS A 177 -12.42 -11.26 -6.14
CA CYS A 177 -11.55 -11.28 -4.98
C CYS A 177 -12.38 -11.67 -3.75
N THR A 178 -12.38 -12.95 -3.37
CA THR A 178 -13.24 -13.44 -2.27
C THR A 178 -12.42 -14.20 -1.23
N PHE A 179 -12.58 -13.79 0.03
CA PHE A 179 -12.01 -14.48 1.17
C PHE A 179 -12.99 -15.53 1.71
N THR A 180 -12.57 -16.79 1.75
CA THR A 180 -13.35 -17.87 2.39
C THR A 180 -13.16 -17.94 3.90
N LYS A 181 -12.15 -17.23 4.43
CA LYS A 181 -11.86 -17.16 5.86
C LYS A 181 -11.26 -15.80 6.19
N ILE A 182 -12.11 -14.90 6.67
CA ILE A 182 -11.69 -13.60 7.19
C ILE A 182 -11.08 -13.82 8.58
N GLY A 183 -9.87 -13.31 8.80
CA GLY A 183 -9.17 -13.35 10.08
C GLY A 183 -8.76 -11.98 10.62
N GLY A 184 -9.07 -10.91 9.89
CA GLY A 184 -8.80 -9.52 10.26
C GLY A 184 -10.07 -8.76 10.66
N LEU A 185 -9.96 -7.44 10.75
CA LEU A 185 -11.06 -6.54 11.11
C LEU A 185 -11.81 -5.96 9.90
N ASP A 186 -11.31 -6.14 8.68
CA ASP A 186 -12.10 -5.88 7.48
C ASP A 186 -13.21 -6.94 7.40
N GLU A 187 -14.45 -6.51 7.54
CA GLU A 187 -15.62 -7.39 7.53
C GLU A 187 -16.01 -7.82 6.11
N ARG A 188 -15.43 -7.20 5.08
CA ARG A 188 -15.72 -7.54 3.68
C ARG A 188 -15.15 -8.91 3.35
N SER A 189 -16.01 -9.80 2.86
CA SER A 189 -15.58 -11.07 2.26
C SER A 189 -15.23 -10.93 0.78
N ASN A 190 -15.55 -9.79 0.16
CA ASN A 190 -15.28 -9.48 -1.23
C ASN A 190 -14.50 -8.16 -1.34
N CYS A 191 -13.33 -8.22 -1.95
CA CYS A 191 -12.42 -7.10 -2.17
C CYS A 191 -12.56 -6.47 -3.56
N ASN A 192 -13.64 -6.77 -4.29
CA ASN A 192 -13.96 -6.08 -5.54
C ASN A 192 -14.53 -4.69 -5.25
N ASN A 193 -13.93 -3.63 -5.83
CA ASN A 193 -14.45 -2.25 -5.73
C ASN A 193 -15.71 -2.01 -6.60
N GLY A 194 -16.06 -2.95 -7.49
CA GLY A 194 -17.36 -2.97 -8.16
C GLY A 194 -18.41 -3.63 -7.26
N GLY A 195 -19.48 -2.91 -6.94
CA GLY A 195 -20.68 -3.44 -6.30
C GLY A 195 -21.17 -4.74 -6.95
N THR A 196 -22.09 -5.42 -6.28
CA THR A 196 -22.61 -6.74 -6.68
C THR A 196 -22.85 -6.84 -8.20
N GLU A 197 -21.96 -7.56 -8.91
CA GLU A 197 -22.09 -7.95 -10.32
C GLU A 197 -21.81 -6.91 -11.44
N SER A 198 -20.66 -6.20 -11.45
CA SER A 198 -20.19 -5.57 -12.70
C SER A 198 -18.68 -5.68 -12.95
N ASP A 199 -18.32 -6.22 -14.11
CA ASP A 199 -16.98 -6.31 -14.72
C ASP A 199 -16.39 -4.94 -15.13
N GLN A 200 -16.76 -3.87 -14.44
CA GLN A 200 -16.31 -2.50 -14.72
C GLN A 200 -16.08 -1.80 -13.38
N CYS A 201 -14.83 -1.50 -13.07
CA CYS A 201 -14.47 -0.54 -12.03
C CYS A 201 -14.61 0.85 -12.64
N GLU A 202 -15.84 1.32 -12.81
CA GLU A 202 -16.11 2.66 -13.35
C GLU A 202 -15.86 3.77 -12.32
N ASP A 203 -15.87 3.43 -11.03
CA ASP A 203 -15.78 4.41 -9.97
C ASP A 203 -14.56 4.10 -9.11
N GLY A 204 -13.43 4.76 -9.39
CA GLY A 204 -12.25 4.81 -8.53
C GLY A 204 -12.51 5.52 -7.20
N GLU A 205 -13.70 5.35 -6.62
CA GLU A 205 -14.10 5.87 -5.33
C GLU A 205 -13.75 4.82 -4.26
N ASN A 206 -12.72 5.13 -3.47
CA ASN A 206 -12.65 4.70 -2.07
C ASN A 206 -13.42 5.73 -1.22
#